data_AF-A0A537ZCM6-F1
#
_entry.id   AF-A0A537ZCM6-F1
#
_cell.length_a   1.000
_cell.length_b   1.000
_cell.length_c   1.000
_cell.angle_alpha   90.00
_cell.angle_beta   90.00
_cell.angle_gamma   90.00
#
_symmetry.space_group_name_H-M   'P 1'
#
loop_
_entity.id
_entity.type
_entity.pdbx_description
1 polymer ?
#
loop_
_entity_poly.entity_id
_entity_poly.type
_entity_poly.pdbx_seq_one_letter_code
_entity_poly.pdbx_strand_id
1 'polypeptide(L)' 'MARELDWALFEKAVEITTSAVRGTLGGENSQAPKFAADVFREVWAALKDAAGDLSARGKPGF' A
#
# COMPACT_ATOMS: atom_id res chain seq x y z
N MET A 1 3.71 17.84 7.41
CA MET A 1 3.82 17.59 5.95
C MET A 1 4.30 16.18 5.61
N ALA A 2 5.58 15.80 5.77
CA ALA A 2 6.04 14.44 5.42
C ALA A 2 5.36 13.32 6.24
N ARG A 3 5.21 13.53 7.55
CA ARG A 3 4.48 12.60 8.45
C ARG A 3 3.00 12.46 8.11
N GLU A 4 2.36 13.53 7.61
CA GLU A 4 0.95 13.51 7.21
C GLU A 4 0.76 12.76 5.89
N LEU A 5 1.68 12.94 4.94
CA LEU A 5 1.69 12.18 3.68
C LEU A 5 1.94 10.68 3.91
N ASP A 6 2.92 10.33 4.75
CA ASP A 6 3.19 8.93 5.10
C ASP A 6 1.97 8.29 5.79
N TRP A 7 1.27 9.04 6.64
CA TRP A 7 0.04 8.57 7.28
C TRP A 7 -1.08 8.34 6.27
N ALA A 8 -1.30 9.29 5.34
CA ALA A 8 -2.31 9.14 4.29
C ALA A 8 -2.01 7.97 3.34
N LEU A 9 -0.74 7.76 2.98
CA LEU A 9 -0.32 6.59 2.19
C LEU A 9 -0.57 5.30 2.95
N PHE A 10 -0.33 5.28 4.26
CA PHE A 10 -0.54 4.10 5.09
C PHE A 10 -2.03 3.73 5.15
N GLU A 11 -2.90 4.70 5.41
CA GLU A 11 -4.36 4.49 5.39
C GLU A 11 -4.82 3.93 4.04
N LYS A 12 -4.30 4.48 2.93
CA LYS A 12 -4.64 3.97 1.60
C LYS A 12 -4.13 2.55 1.36
N ALA A 13 -2.92 2.23 1.82
CA ALA A 13 -2.35 0.89 1.73
C ALA A 13 -3.22 -0.14 2.48
N VAL A 14 -3.72 0.21 3.67
CA VAL A 14 -4.63 -0.63 4.46
C VAL A 14 -5.96 -0.85 3.73
N GLU A 15 -6.55 0.20 3.17
CA GLU A 15 -7.80 0.12 2.42
C GLU A 15 -7.69 -0.83 1.21
N ILE A 16 -6.65 -0.62 0.39
CA ILE A 16 -6.41 -1.45 -0.81
C ILE A 16 -6.14 -2.89 -0.41
N THR A 17 -5.27 -3.13 0.58
CA THR A 17 -4.95 -4.48 1.06
C THR A 17 -6.22 -5.20 1.54
N THR A 18 -7.04 -4.53 2.34
CA THR A 18 -8.29 -5.10 2.88
C THR A 18 -9.25 -5.50 1.75
N SER A 19 -9.36 -4.67 0.71
CA SER A 19 -10.16 -4.99 -0.46
C SER A 19 -9.63 -6.20 -1.24
N ALA A 20 -8.30 -6.30 -1.37
CA ALA A 20 -7.62 -7.34 -2.14
C ALA A 20 -7.66 -8.72 -1.46
N VAL A 21 -7.60 -8.77 -0.13
CA VAL A 21 -7.61 -10.04 0.63
C VAL A 21 -9.03 -10.50 1.00
N ARG A 22 -10.06 -9.75 0.63
CA ARG A 22 -11.46 -10.07 0.98
C ARG A 22 -11.86 -11.43 0.41
N GLY A 23 -12.36 -12.32 1.27
CA GLY A 23 -12.77 -13.67 0.87
C GLY A 23 -11.61 -14.67 0.70
N THR A 24 -10.36 -14.22 0.87
CA THR A 24 -9.17 -15.10 0.80
C THR A 24 -8.78 -15.69 2.16
N LEU A 25 -9.42 -15.25 3.25
CA LEU A 25 -9.10 -15.62 4.64
C LEU A 25 -10.34 -16.19 5.35
N GLY A 26 -10.19 -17.28 6.13
CA GLY A 26 -11.19 -17.79 7.09
C GLY A 26 -11.99 -19.07 6.75
N GLY A 27 -11.86 -19.67 5.57
CA GLY A 27 -12.45 -20.97 5.17
C GLY A 27 -11.45 -22.10 4.81
N GLU A 28 -11.96 -23.25 4.36
CA GLU A 28 -11.19 -24.48 4.05
C GLU A 28 -10.07 -24.32 3.00
N ASN A 29 -10.19 -23.34 2.09
CA ASN A 29 -9.17 -23.04 1.06
C ASN A 29 -8.55 -21.65 1.25
N SER A 30 -8.43 -21.20 2.50
CA SER A 30 -7.87 -19.88 2.79
C SER A 30 -6.39 -19.79 2.52
N GLN A 31 -5.97 -18.60 2.13
CA GLN A 31 -4.58 -18.22 2.20
C GLN A 31 -4.08 -18.23 3.64
N ALA A 32 -2.79 -18.52 3.81
CA ALA A 32 -2.15 -18.47 5.10
C ALA A 32 -2.24 -17.05 5.70
N PRO A 33 -2.28 -16.89 7.04
CA PRO A 33 -2.35 -15.56 7.68
C PRO A 33 -1.26 -14.58 7.22
N LYS A 34 -0.08 -15.10 6.84
CA LYS A 34 1.04 -14.32 6.29
C LYS A 34 0.69 -13.60 4.98
N PHE A 35 -0.21 -14.16 4.17
CA PHE A 35 -0.59 -13.63 2.86
C PHE A 35 -1.07 -12.18 2.94
N ALA A 36 -1.85 -11.81 3.96
CA ALA A 36 -2.31 -10.44 4.13
C ALA A 36 -1.16 -9.46 4.37
N ALA A 37 -0.13 -9.88 5.11
CA ALA A 37 1.07 -9.09 5.32
C ALA A 37 1.94 -8.99 4.06
N ASP A 38 1.98 -10.06 3.25
CA ASP A 38 2.68 -10.06 1.97
C ASP A 38 2.00 -9.09 0.98
N VAL A 39 0.67 -9.13 0.85
CA VAL A 39 -0.09 -8.18 0.03
C VAL A 39 0.12 -6.74 0.51
N PHE A 40 0.06 -6.49 1.82
CA PHE A 40 0.31 -5.16 2.37
C PHE A 40 1.69 -4.63 2.00
N ARG A 41 2.73 -5.47 2.10
CA ARG A 41 4.11 -5.09 1.78
C ARG A 41 4.24 -4.64 0.32
N GLU A 42 3.66 -5.39 -0.62
CA GLU A 42 3.72 -5.05 -2.04
C GLU A 42 2.96 -3.75 -2.35
N VAL A 43 1.75 -3.59 -1.79
CA VAL A 43 0.96 -2.36 -1.95
C VAL A 43 1.69 -1.14 -1.38
N TRP A 44 2.24 -1.27 -0.18
CA TRP A 44 2.98 -0.20 0.48
C TRP A 44 4.23 0.21 -0.31
N ALA A 45 5.00 -0.76 -0.80
CA ALA A 45 6.18 -0.51 -1.63
C ALA A 45 5.80 0.27 -2.90
N ALA A 46 4.76 -0.16 -3.61
CA ALA A 46 4.27 0.51 -4.82
C ALA A 46 3.80 1.95 -4.55
N LEU A 47 3.09 2.19 -3.45
CA LEU A 47 2.64 3.53 -3.07
C LEU A 47 3.81 4.45 -2.70
N LYS A 48 4.83 3.93 -2.02
CA LYS A 48 6.03 4.71 -1.67
C LYS A 48 6.87 5.05 -2.89
N ASP A 49 6.99 4.12 -3.83
CA ASP A 49 7.67 4.35 -5.11
C ASP A 49 6.97 5.44 -5.92
N ALA A 50 5.64 5.32 -6.10
CA ALA A 50 4.83 6.32 -6.80
C ALA A 50 4.88 7.71 -6.15
N ALA A 51 4.89 7.77 -4.82
CA ALA A 51 5.03 9.03 -4.09
C ALA A 51 6.43 9.67 -4.29
N GLY A 52 7.47 8.85 -4.34
CA GLY A 52 8.83 9.29 -4.67
C GLY A 52 8.93 9.87 -6.08
N ASP A 53 8.35 9.17 -7.06
CA ASP A 53 8.27 9.62 -8.46
C ASP A 53 7.52 10.95 -8.60
N LEU A 54 6.40 11.12 -7.88
CA LEU A 54 5.65 12.38 -7.90
C LEU A 54 6.47 13.54 -7.34
N SER A 55 7.22 13.30 -6.26
CA SER A 55 8.15 14.29 -5.69
C SER A 55 9.27 14.65 -6.66
N ALA A 56 9.79 13.68 -7.42
CA ALA A 56 10.81 13.91 -8.43
C ALA A 56 10.31 14.73 -9.63
N ARG A 57 9.05 14.52 -10.05
CA ARG A 57 8.40 15.29 -11.14
C ARG A 57 8.01 16.72 -10.75
N GLY A 58 7.94 17.01 -9.46
CA GLY A 58 7.57 18.33 -8.91
C GLY A 58 8.66 19.41 -8.93
N LYS A 59 9.84 19.15 -9.51
CA LYS A 59 10.84 20.19 -9.80
C LYS A 59 10.73 20.58 -11.29
N PRO A 60 9.89 21.57 -11.65
CA PRO A 60 10.02 22.18 -12.96
C PRO A 60 11.41 22.82 -13.03
N GLY A 61 12.21 22.36 -14.00
CA GLY A 61 13.34 23.13 -14.48
C GLY A 61 12.79 24.26 -15.33
N PHE A 62 13.17 25.49 -14.93
CA PHE A 62 12.82 26.81 -15.47
C PHE A 62 11.55 27.46 -14.91
#